data_AF-A0A0L0SQK9-F1
#
_entry.id   AF-A0A0L0SQK9-F1
#
_cell.length_a   1.000
_cell.length_b   1.000
_cell.length_c   1.000
_cell.angle_alpha   90.00
_cell.angle_beta   90.00
_cell.angle_gamma   90.00
#
_symmetry.space_group_name_H-M   'P 1'
#
loop_
_entity.id
_entity.type
_entity.pdbx_description
1 polymer ?
#
loop_
_entity_poly.entity_id
_entity_poly.type
_entity_poly.pdbx_seq_one_letter_code
_entity_poly.pdbx_strand_id
1 'polypeptide(L)'
;MSPFSACRRILAIAHHLRVPPTSSSFALDAQRHEQRNPASLQSSPAPVRVCVTGAAGQIAYTLLFSIASGHVFGPNQPVALQLLDIPQGAEAMNGAAM
;
A
#
# COMPACT_ATOMS: atom_id res chain seq x y z
N MET A 1 32.45 -6.71 -15.42
CA MET A 1 32.73 -7.85 -14.52
C MET A 1 33.68 -7.35 -13.44
N SER A 2 33.35 -7.57 -12.16
CA SER A 2 34.00 -7.05 -10.92
C SER A 2 33.78 -5.54 -10.65
N PRO A 3 33.78 -5.02 -9.40
CA PRO A 3 34.12 -5.60 -8.09
C PRO A 3 33.06 -5.35 -6.98
N PHE A 4 31.78 -5.10 -7.30
CA PHE A 4 30.78 -4.71 -6.28
C PHE A 4 30.14 -5.87 -5.49
N SER A 5 30.48 -7.13 -5.80
CA SER A 5 29.90 -8.30 -5.12
C SER A 5 30.53 -8.59 -3.74
N ALA A 6 31.66 -7.96 -3.40
CA ALA A 6 32.39 -8.24 -2.16
C ALA A 6 32.00 -7.36 -0.95
N CYS A 7 31.40 -6.18 -1.17
CA CYS A 7 31.23 -5.20 -0.08
C CYS A 7 29.89 -5.32 0.69
N ARG A 8 28.94 -6.15 0.22
CA ARG A 8 27.63 -6.32 0.89
C ARG A 8 27.61 -7.35 2.03
N ARG A 9 28.72 -8.02 2.34
CA ARG A 9 28.73 -9.13 3.31
C ARG A 9 29.47 -8.89 4.62
N ILE A 10 30.18 -7.77 4.82
CA ILE A 10 31.02 -7.59 6.02
C ILE A 10 30.63 -6.39 6.90
N LEU A 11 29.77 -5.46 6.45
CA LEU A 11 29.44 -4.24 7.22
C LEU A 11 27.96 -4.13 7.66
N ALA A 12 27.39 -5.21 8.20
CA ALA A 12 26.11 -5.15 8.91
C ALA A 12 26.07 -6.08 10.14
N ILE A 13 27.24 -6.40 10.70
CA ILE A 13 27.36 -6.96 12.04
C ILE A 13 27.83 -5.81 12.94
N ALA A 14 27.03 -5.52 13.97
CA ALA A 14 27.27 -4.56 15.05
C ALA A 14 26.82 -3.10 14.82
N HIS A 15 25.51 -2.85 14.97
CA HIS A 15 25.08 -1.91 16.00
C HIS A 15 23.65 -2.21 16.46
N HIS A 16 23.47 -2.14 17.78
CA HIS A 16 22.35 -2.65 18.56
C HIS A 16 20.96 -2.11 18.18
N LEU A 17 19.97 -3.00 18.34
CA LEU A 17 18.53 -2.75 18.54
C LEU A 17 17.75 -2.26 17.32
N ARG A 18 17.29 -3.21 16.50
CA ARG A 18 15.92 -3.22 15.96
C ARG A 18 15.54 -4.64 15.57
N VAL A 19 14.54 -5.17 16.25
CA VAL A 19 13.92 -6.46 15.95
C VAL A 19 13.47 -6.44 14.47
N PRO A 20 13.98 -7.33 13.61
CA PRO A 20 13.47 -7.43 12.25
C PRO A 20 12.05 -8.05 12.28
N PRO A 21 11.10 -7.59 11.45
CA PRO A 21 9.77 -8.18 11.40
C PRO A 21 9.86 -9.63 10.91
N THR A 22 9.53 -10.58 11.79
CA THR A 22 9.41 -12.01 11.48
C THR A 22 8.07 -12.27 10.81
N SER A 23 7.94 -11.87 9.56
CA SER A 23 6.98 -12.47 8.63
C SER A 23 7.55 -12.30 7.23
N SER A 24 7.87 -13.42 6.59
CA SER A 24 8.50 -13.49 5.27
C SER A 24 7.75 -12.70 4.20
N SER A 25 6.46 -12.43 4.39
CA SER A 25 5.66 -11.61 3.47
C SER A 25 6.04 -10.12 3.48
N PHE A 26 6.34 -9.53 4.64
CA PHE A 26 6.65 -8.08 4.75
C PHE A 26 8.05 -7.72 4.23
N ALA A 27 9.01 -8.64 4.34
CA ALA A 27 10.34 -8.45 3.75
C ALA A 27 10.27 -8.40 2.21
N LEU A 28 9.40 -9.22 1.62
CA LEU A 28 9.12 -9.20 0.17
C LEU A 28 8.42 -7.90 -0.27
N ASP A 29 7.50 -7.36 0.52
CA ASP A 29 6.81 -6.09 0.22
C ASP A 29 7.73 -4.87 0.32
N ALA A 30 8.64 -4.84 1.30
CA ALA A 30 9.65 -3.78 1.42
C ALA A 30 10.65 -3.81 0.23
N GLN A 31 11.03 -5.00 -0.23
CA GLN A 31 11.89 -5.16 -1.41
C GLN A 31 11.18 -4.76 -2.73
N ARG A 32 9.85 -4.92 -2.82
CA ARG A 32 9.05 -4.45 -3.98
C ARG A 32 9.00 -2.93 -4.10
N HIS A 33 9.07 -2.19 -2.99
CA HIS A 33 9.12 -0.73 -3.01
C HIS A 33 10.48 -0.20 -3.52
N GLU A 34 11.59 -0.83 -3.11
CA GLU A 34 12.94 -0.41 -3.49
C GLU A 34 13.33 -0.85 -4.91
N GLN A 35 12.74 -1.93 -5.43
CA GLN A 35 12.94 -2.41 -6.81
C GLN A 35 12.05 -1.71 -7.85
N ARG A 36 11.33 -0.64 -7.48
CA ARG A 36 10.58 0.14 -8.46
C ARG A 36 11.54 1.02 -9.25
N ASN A 37 11.98 0.50 -10.41
CA ASN A 37 12.73 1.26 -11.41
C ASN A 37 12.03 2.61 -11.70
N PRO A 38 12.66 3.78 -11.44
CA PRO A 38 12.04 5.08 -11.69
C PRO A 38 11.76 5.34 -13.17
N ALA A 39 12.43 4.63 -14.08
CA ALA A 39 12.22 4.74 -15.53
C ALA A 39 10.95 4.02 -16.02
N SER A 40 10.36 3.10 -15.24
CA SER A 40 9.12 2.39 -15.63
C SER A 40 7.84 3.04 -15.11
N LEU A 41 7.92 4.20 -14.44
CA LEU A 41 6.78 4.90 -13.81
C LEU A 41 6.07 5.91 -14.72
N GLN A 42 6.50 6.07 -15.98
CA GLN A 42 6.14 7.22 -16.82
C GLN A 42 4.89 7.07 -17.70
N SER A 43 3.89 6.28 -17.31
CA SER A 43 2.66 6.16 -18.14
C SER A 43 1.33 6.04 -17.39
N SER A 44 1.32 6.14 -16.06
CA SER A 44 0.06 6.11 -15.28
C SER A 44 -0.06 7.33 -14.37
N PRO A 45 -1.21 8.01 -14.36
CA PRO A 45 -1.43 9.16 -13.48
C PRO A 45 -1.25 8.76 -12.01
N ALA A 46 -0.73 9.68 -11.19
CA ALA A 46 -0.56 9.44 -9.77
C ALA A 46 -1.93 9.15 -9.11
N PRO A 47 -2.01 8.19 -8.17
CA PRO A 47 -3.27 7.84 -7.54
C PRO A 47 -3.81 8.97 -6.65
N VAL A 48 -5.12 9.24 -6.76
CA VAL A 48 -5.82 10.16 -5.87
C VAL A 48 -6.05 9.43 -4.54
N ARG A 49 -5.70 10.08 -3.43
CA ARG A 49 -5.92 9.52 -2.09
C ARG A 49 -7.25 10.02 -1.55
N VAL A 50 -8.12 9.10 -1.15
CA VAL A 50 -9.46 9.43 -0.66
C VAL A 50 -9.68 8.77 0.70
N CYS A 51 -10.01 9.58 1.70
CA CYS A 51 -10.44 9.10 3.01
C CYS A 51 -11.96 9.04 3.06
N VAL A 52 -12.52 7.87 3.39
CA VAL A 52 -13.96 7.67 3.58
C VAL A 52 -14.23 7.44 5.06
N THR A 53 -14.95 8.37 5.69
CA THR A 53 -15.39 8.27 7.09
C THR A 53 -16.73 7.55 7.19
N GLY A 54 -16.96 6.77 8.26
CA GLY A 54 -18.17 5.95 8.36
C GLY A 54 -18.15 4.81 7.34
N ALA A 55 -16.96 4.27 7.05
CA ALA A 55 -16.74 3.28 6.01
C ALA A 55 -17.46 1.94 6.23
N ALA A 56 -17.84 1.62 7.47
CA ALA A 56 -18.66 0.46 7.82
C ALA A 56 -20.17 0.71 7.58
N GLY A 57 -20.56 1.93 7.22
CA GLY A 57 -21.95 2.30 6.99
C GLY A 57 -22.51 1.83 5.64
N GLN A 58 -23.83 1.71 5.57
CA GLN A 58 -24.54 1.29 4.36
C GLN A 58 -24.35 2.25 3.18
N ILE A 59 -24.21 3.55 3.45
CA ILE A 59 -23.92 4.55 2.41
C ILE A 59 -22.52 4.34 1.83
N ALA A 60 -21.55 4.08 2.71
CA ALA A 60 -20.17 3.86 2.30
C ALA A 60 -20.05 2.62 1.41
N TYR A 61 -20.77 1.54 1.72
CA TYR A 61 -20.77 0.33 0.89
C TYR A 61 -21.02 0.63 -0.59
N THR A 62 -22.13 1.30 -0.92
CA THR A 62 -22.46 1.66 -2.32
C THR A 62 -21.50 2.71 -2.89
N LEU A 63 -21.05 3.66 -2.07
CA LEU A 63 -20.14 4.73 -2.49
C LEU A 63 -18.75 4.21 -2.86
N LEU A 64 -18.22 3.23 -2.13
CA LEU A 64 -16.90 2.65 -2.38
C LEU A 64 -16.84 2.00 -3.77
N PHE A 65 -17.88 1.28 -4.20
CA PHE A 65 -17.97 0.74 -5.56
C PHE A 65 -18.06 1.84 -6.62
N SER A 66 -18.78 2.92 -6.33
CA SER A 66 -18.87 4.08 -7.25
C SER A 66 -17.49 4.75 -7.45
N ILE A 67 -16.69 4.86 -6.38
CA ILE A 67 -15.33 5.37 -6.48
C ILE A 67 -14.40 4.38 -7.19
N ALA A 68 -14.44 3.10 -6.81
CA ALA A 68 -13.55 2.07 -7.36
C ALA A 68 -13.82 1.77 -8.84
N SER A 69 -15.07 1.89 -9.30
CA SER A 69 -15.44 1.76 -10.72
C SER A 69 -15.00 2.95 -11.59
N GLY A 70 -14.48 4.01 -10.99
CA GLY A 70 -14.06 5.22 -11.70
C GLY A 70 -15.23 6.14 -12.08
N HIS A 71 -16.43 5.95 -11.53
CA HIS A 71 -17.56 6.86 -11.79
C HIS A 71 -17.30 8.29 -11.26
N VAL A 72 -16.53 8.40 -10.18
CA VAL A 72 -16.24 9.69 -9.52
C VAL A 72 -15.04 10.41 -10.14
N PHE A 73 -13.95 9.69 -10.41
CA PHE A 73 -12.68 10.29 -10.85
C PHE A 73 -12.31 9.98 -12.31
N GLY A 74 -13.16 9.22 -13.01
CA GLY A 74 -12.91 8.71 -14.35
C GLY A 74 -12.24 7.33 -14.35
N PRO A 75 -12.45 6.52 -15.41
CA PRO A 75 -12.01 5.12 -15.48
C PRO A 75 -10.49 4.95 -15.52
N ASN A 76 -9.74 6.00 -15.88
CA ASN A 76 -8.28 5.96 -16.04
C ASN A 76 -7.52 6.53 -14.82
N GLN A 77 -8.25 7.02 -13.81
CA GLN A 77 -7.64 7.64 -12.62
C GLN A 77 -7.57 6.61 -11.48
N PRO A 78 -6.37 6.13 -11.11
CA PRO A 78 -6.23 5.24 -9.97
C PRO A 78 -6.59 5.98 -8.67
N VAL A 79 -7.17 5.24 -7.72
CA VAL A 79 -7.59 5.76 -6.41
C VAL A 79 -7.03 4.87 -5.31
N ALA A 80 -6.49 5.50 -4.26
CA ALA A 80 -6.08 4.84 -3.03
C ALA A 80 -7.07 5.20 -1.91
N LEU A 81 -7.84 4.20 -1.48
CA LEU A 81 -8.87 4.38 -0.46
C LEU A 81 -8.29 4.18 0.94
N GLN A 82 -8.61 5.11 1.84
CA GLN A 82 -8.35 5.02 3.27
C GLN A 82 -9.70 4.99 3.99
N LEU A 83 -10.00 3.86 4.63
CA LEU A 83 -11.28 3.65 5.31
C LEU A 83 -11.12 3.99 6.79
N LEU A 84 -11.99 4.86 7.29
CA LEU A 84 -12.00 5.31 8.67
C LEU A 84 -13.39 5.12 9.28
N ASP A 85 -13.43 4.46 10.44
CA ASP A 85 -14.65 4.32 11.24
C ASP A 85 -14.30 4.19 12.73
N ILE A 86 -15.34 4.14 13.56
CA ILE A 86 -15.21 3.84 14.98
C ILE A 86 -14.80 2.38 15.20
N PRO A 87 -14.21 2.02 16.37
CA PRO A 87 -13.74 0.67 16.63
C PRO A 87 -14.80 -0.43 16.46
N GLN A 88 -16.06 -0.13 16.77
CA GLN A 88 -17.19 -1.05 16.63
C GLN A 88 -17.47 -1.42 15.17
N GLY A 89 -17.11 -0.55 14.21
CA GLY A 89 -17.25 -0.78 12.78
C GLY A 89 -16.08 -1.55 12.15
N ALA A 90 -15.05 -1.92 12.93
CA ALA A 90 -13.82 -2.52 12.39
C ALA A 90 -14.06 -3.84 11.65
N GLU A 91 -14.93 -4.72 12.16
CA GLU A 91 -15.25 -5.97 11.48
C GLU A 91 -16.02 -5.75 10.18
N ALA A 92 -16.99 -4.84 10.18
CA ALA A 92 -17.77 -4.51 9.00
C ALA A 92 -16.91 -3.87 7.90
N MET A 93 -15.86 -3.11 8.25
CA MET A 93 -14.90 -2.58 7.29
C MET A 93 -14.12 -3.66 6.54
N ASN A 94 -13.91 -4.85 7.11
CA ASN A 94 -13.26 -5.94 6.38
C ASN A 94 -14.07 -6.35 5.15
N GLY A 95 -15.40 -6.40 5.27
CA GLY A 95 -16.29 -6.68 4.13
C GLY A 95 -16.31 -5.58 3.07
N ALA A 96 -15.95 -4.34 3.44
CA ALA A 96 -15.85 -3.22 2.51
C ALA A 96 -14.46 -3.12 1.82
N ALA A 97 -13.45 -3.80 2.35
CA ALA A 97 -12.07 -3.77 1.86
C ALA A 97 -11.68 -4.98 0.98
N MET A 98 -12.50 -6.05 0.97
CA MET A 98 -12.30 -7.28 0.18
C MET A 98 -12.89 -7.16 -1.23
#